data_AF-A0A177WFT5-F1
#
_entry.id   AF-A0A177WFT5-F1
#
_cell.length_a   1.000
_cell.length_b   1.000
_cell.length_c   1.000
_cell.angle_alpha   90.00
_cell.angle_beta   90.00
_cell.angle_gamma   90.00
#
_symmetry.space_group_name_H-M   'P 1'
#
loop_
_entity.id
_entity.type
_entity.pdbx_description
1 polymer ?
#
loop_
_entity_poly.entity_id
_entity_poly.type
_entity_poly.pdbx_seq_one_letter_code
_entity_poly.pdbx_strand_id
1 'polypeptide(L)'
;MEQLLFISQEALADKLQETASLKADAEEKARLVSSHSKACISAIQTEAIQLKASLEEGRVSILKLANSFKASKDPKLSQLSSSLALIKRLEAAEAELQSLCKIHESEEFIHNCINRNDLASAIDHYCSHFGLPESTIKPSSVDLDAPFVNAHFMSASDYWRSSIHKCHALIHKKLSITAAPFLLEISWPKPIDEHSSKSVMSDLITLLGLSAKLQHPRSILDSSSLPTTPFAYMIEPVELLLSPIRKHFKFHFHGNLPTNSLERPDLYFKYILKIMKDQQSFFEESIQLLLDNDDGNSINTTTVFFQGLVDLITRKVCQDLHMLLDQPSLFLHTIEQVFLFEEQVQELLSFSVGATAFEKGCSLVILGNDTVFSVWVDLEKQAADTRFQKILSRSDKWDLTLSKMYDIDDDHMTVLADQTKSLLLVISERMSHLQLEHQRLVFLKSIQIPILLKYLDLMKQEHWHHQSTFIPVNDARYTLQFRGDRISHLARCLGSLHSISVFLSTYKTEQVEKMSVLIQEISKTAIDDIMLDICESLWEYEKRQGHRLDDDIFAVQVTFSVSNY
;
A
#
# COMPACT_ATOMS: atom_id res chain seq x y z
N MET A 1 -27.24 -30.77 7.20
CA MET A 1 -26.08 -30.63 6.29
C MET A 1 -26.57 -30.28 4.89
N GLU A 2 -27.51 -31.03 4.30
CA GLU A 2 -28.16 -30.67 3.02
C GLU A 2 -28.89 -29.31 3.06
N GLN A 3 -29.59 -28.97 4.16
CA GLN A 3 -30.20 -27.64 4.32
C GLN A 3 -29.18 -26.48 4.40
N LEU A 4 -27.99 -26.72 4.95
CA LEU A 4 -26.92 -25.70 5.02
C LEU A 4 -26.19 -25.55 3.67
N LEU A 5 -26.08 -26.63 2.90
CA LEU A 5 -25.60 -26.62 1.52
C LEU A 5 -26.57 -25.92 0.57
N PHE A 6 -27.88 -26.09 0.78
CA PHE A 6 -28.91 -25.41 0.00
C PHE A 6 -28.91 -23.89 0.24
N ILE A 7 -28.86 -23.47 1.52
CA ILE A 7 -28.81 -22.03 1.89
C ILE A 7 -27.51 -21.36 1.39
N SER A 8 -26.39 -22.09 1.38
CA SER A 8 -25.10 -21.60 0.86
C SER A 8 -25.09 -21.47 -0.66
N GLN A 9 -25.71 -22.42 -1.37
CA GLN A 9 -25.87 -22.34 -2.84
C GLN A 9 -26.84 -21.24 -3.26
N GLU A 10 -27.94 -21.03 -2.53
CA GLU A 10 -28.86 -19.91 -2.75
C GLU A 10 -28.16 -18.57 -2.52
N ALA A 11 -27.44 -18.41 -1.39
CA ALA A 11 -26.72 -17.17 -1.10
C ALA A 11 -25.59 -16.86 -2.09
N LEU A 12 -24.93 -17.90 -2.64
CA LEU A 12 -23.91 -17.75 -3.67
C LEU A 12 -24.51 -17.44 -5.03
N ALA A 13 -25.64 -18.08 -5.38
CA ALA A 13 -26.40 -17.76 -6.58
C ALA A 13 -26.93 -16.32 -6.52
N ASP A 14 -27.41 -15.87 -5.36
CA ASP A 14 -27.86 -14.50 -5.12
C ASP A 14 -26.71 -13.50 -5.27
N LYS A 15 -25.52 -13.77 -4.71
CA LYS A 15 -24.35 -12.90 -4.90
C LYS A 15 -23.81 -12.90 -6.34
N LEU A 16 -23.87 -14.03 -7.05
CA LEU A 16 -23.52 -14.09 -8.46
C LEU A 16 -24.53 -13.33 -9.33
N GLN A 17 -25.81 -13.40 -8.97
CA GLN A 17 -26.87 -12.66 -9.61
C GLN A 17 -26.78 -11.16 -9.29
N GLU A 18 -26.39 -10.80 -8.07
CA GLU A 18 -26.13 -9.43 -7.64
C GLU A 18 -24.90 -8.83 -8.34
N THR A 19 -23.79 -9.57 -8.46
CA THR A 19 -22.60 -9.10 -9.18
C THR A 19 -22.81 -9.06 -10.71
N ALA A 20 -23.56 -10.01 -11.27
CA ALA A 20 -24.01 -9.95 -12.66
C ALA A 20 -24.97 -8.78 -12.88
N SER A 21 -25.86 -8.50 -11.92
CA SER A 21 -26.75 -7.32 -11.92
C SER A 21 -25.95 -6.03 -11.82
N LEU A 22 -24.94 -5.93 -10.95
CA LEU A 22 -24.10 -4.73 -10.81
C LEU A 22 -23.24 -4.49 -12.05
N LYS A 23 -22.74 -5.55 -12.68
CA LYS A 23 -22.02 -5.46 -13.95
C LYS A 23 -22.96 -5.10 -15.10
N ALA A 24 -24.15 -5.70 -15.15
CA ALA A 24 -25.20 -5.36 -16.10
C ALA A 24 -25.69 -3.92 -15.89
N ASP A 25 -25.78 -3.44 -14.65
CA ASP A 25 -26.13 -2.07 -14.28
C ASP A 25 -25.00 -1.09 -14.60
N ALA A 26 -23.74 -1.51 -14.53
CA ALA A 26 -22.60 -0.70 -14.96
C ALA A 26 -22.50 -0.62 -16.49
N GLU A 27 -22.75 -1.73 -17.20
CA GLU A 27 -22.82 -1.78 -18.66
C GLU A 27 -24.08 -1.06 -19.19
N GLU A 28 -25.20 -1.17 -18.48
CA GLU A 28 -26.45 -0.46 -18.76
C GLU A 28 -26.31 1.01 -18.38
N LYS A 29 -25.63 1.39 -17.30
CA LYS A 29 -25.25 2.80 -17.04
C LYS A 29 -24.31 3.32 -18.11
N ALA A 30 -23.32 2.57 -18.58
CA ALA A 30 -22.45 2.99 -19.68
C ALA A 30 -23.21 3.11 -21.00
N ARG A 31 -24.17 2.20 -21.27
CA ARG A 31 -25.09 2.28 -22.40
C ARG A 31 -26.09 3.42 -22.27
N LEU A 32 -26.62 3.69 -21.09
CA LEU A 32 -27.51 4.79 -20.77
C LEU A 32 -26.76 6.11 -20.86
N VAL A 33 -25.50 6.20 -20.42
CA VAL A 33 -24.63 7.37 -20.61
C VAL A 33 -24.33 7.56 -22.11
N SER A 34 -24.09 6.49 -22.86
CA SER A 34 -23.94 6.52 -24.33
C SER A 34 -25.24 6.87 -25.08
N SER A 35 -26.38 6.42 -24.57
CA SER A 35 -27.71 6.69 -25.11
C SER A 35 -28.17 8.09 -24.76
N HIS A 36 -27.87 8.55 -23.54
CA HIS A 36 -28.14 9.89 -23.05
C HIS A 36 -27.23 10.89 -23.73
N SER A 37 -25.96 10.55 -23.99
CA SER A 37 -25.08 11.39 -24.83
C SER A 37 -25.53 11.41 -26.29
N LYS A 38 -25.97 10.29 -26.88
CA LYS A 38 -26.60 10.28 -28.22
C LYS A 38 -27.90 11.07 -28.27
N ALA A 39 -28.76 10.93 -27.27
CA ALA A 39 -30.00 11.68 -27.16
C ALA A 39 -29.71 13.18 -26.94
N CYS A 40 -28.71 13.51 -26.13
CA CYS A 40 -28.20 14.86 -25.94
C CYS A 40 -27.65 15.42 -27.25
N ILE A 41 -26.84 14.67 -28.02
CA ILE A 41 -26.37 15.06 -29.35
C ILE A 41 -27.54 15.29 -30.31
N SER A 42 -28.58 14.44 -30.29
CA SER A 42 -29.77 14.62 -31.12
C SER A 42 -30.62 15.83 -30.69
N ALA A 43 -30.69 16.10 -29.37
CA ALA A 43 -31.34 17.28 -28.82
C ALA A 43 -30.55 18.54 -29.18
N ILE A 44 -29.22 18.51 -29.09
CA ILE A 44 -28.31 19.57 -29.51
C ILE A 44 -28.42 19.78 -31.03
N GLN A 45 -28.54 18.73 -31.85
CA GLN A 45 -28.79 18.89 -33.29
C GLN A 45 -30.14 19.57 -33.56
N THR A 46 -31.19 19.16 -32.85
CA THR A 46 -32.54 19.73 -33.00
C THR A 46 -32.58 21.19 -32.52
N GLU A 47 -31.90 21.48 -31.41
CA GLU A 47 -31.78 22.82 -30.84
C GLU A 47 -30.86 23.69 -31.69
N ALA A 48 -29.77 23.16 -32.28
CA ALA A 48 -28.94 23.84 -33.27
C ALA A 48 -29.73 24.19 -34.54
N ILE A 49 -30.64 23.33 -34.98
CA ILE A 49 -31.57 23.62 -36.09
C ILE A 49 -32.54 24.75 -35.70
N GLN A 50 -33.12 24.72 -34.49
CA GLN A 50 -33.97 25.81 -33.98
C GLN A 50 -33.20 27.11 -33.78
N LEU A 51 -31.95 27.03 -33.34
CA LEU A 51 -31.05 28.15 -33.13
C LEU A 51 -30.57 28.75 -34.46
N LYS A 52 -30.34 27.93 -35.48
CA LYS A 52 -30.08 28.38 -36.86
C LYS A 52 -31.29 29.10 -37.45
N ALA A 53 -32.50 28.60 -37.19
CA ALA A 53 -33.74 29.30 -37.55
C ALA A 53 -33.88 30.64 -36.79
N SER A 54 -33.53 30.66 -35.51
CA SER A 54 -33.52 31.86 -34.67
C SER A 54 -32.41 32.85 -35.06
N LEU A 55 -31.28 32.37 -35.59
CA LEU A 55 -30.20 33.18 -36.14
C LEU A 55 -30.66 33.88 -37.41
N GLU A 56 -31.36 33.18 -38.30
CA GLU A 56 -31.91 33.83 -39.50
C GLU A 56 -33.02 34.81 -39.15
N GLU A 57 -33.84 34.50 -38.14
CA GLU A 57 -34.84 35.45 -37.63
C GLU A 57 -34.18 36.67 -36.96
N GLY A 58 -33.12 36.47 -36.19
CA GLY A 58 -32.31 37.50 -35.55
C GLY A 58 -31.54 38.35 -36.56
N ARG A 59 -31.00 37.75 -37.63
CA ARG A 59 -30.30 38.42 -38.72
C ARG A 59 -31.25 39.24 -39.57
N VAL A 60 -32.44 38.71 -39.86
CA VAL A 60 -33.56 39.45 -40.46
C VAL A 60 -34.01 40.59 -39.54
N SER A 61 -34.04 40.38 -38.22
CA SER A 61 -34.40 41.41 -37.24
C SER A 61 -33.34 42.50 -37.11
N ILE A 62 -32.05 42.16 -37.17
CA ILE A 62 -30.92 43.11 -37.21
C ILE A 62 -30.91 43.86 -38.53
N LEU A 63 -31.18 43.22 -39.67
CA LEU A 63 -31.31 43.90 -40.97
C LEU A 63 -32.53 44.85 -41.00
N LYS A 64 -33.65 44.45 -40.38
CA LYS A 64 -34.82 45.33 -40.16
C LYS A 64 -34.49 46.49 -39.22
N LEU A 65 -33.73 46.25 -38.15
CA LEU A 65 -33.29 47.28 -37.21
C LEU A 65 -32.28 48.25 -37.83
N ALA A 66 -31.30 47.74 -38.58
CA ALA A 66 -30.30 48.51 -39.32
C ALA A 66 -30.96 49.41 -40.38
N ASN A 67 -32.00 48.91 -41.07
CA ASN A 67 -32.83 49.71 -41.98
C ASN A 67 -33.75 50.72 -41.25
N SER A 68 -33.96 50.57 -39.94
CA SER A 68 -34.77 51.48 -39.12
C SER A 68 -33.96 52.59 -38.42
N PHE A 69 -32.63 52.59 -38.55
CA PHE A 69 -31.75 53.59 -37.91
C PHE A 69 -31.64 54.88 -38.74
N LYS A 70 -32.69 55.72 -38.65
CA LYS A 70 -32.53 57.18 -38.58
C LYS A 70 -33.13 57.66 -37.25
N ALA A 71 -32.23 58.04 -36.35
CA ALA A 71 -32.43 58.81 -35.11
C ALA A 71 -33.46 58.29 -34.09
N SER A 72 -32.97 57.80 -32.95
CA SER A 72 -33.21 58.37 -31.61
C SER A 72 -33.09 57.32 -30.50
N LYS A 73 -32.81 57.83 -29.30
CA LYS A 73 -32.51 57.19 -28.01
C LYS A 73 -33.68 56.32 -27.53
N ASP A 74 -33.52 54.99 -27.45
CA ASP A 74 -34.66 54.09 -27.15
C ASP A 74 -34.24 52.70 -26.59
N PRO A 75 -35.16 51.96 -25.92
CA PRO A 75 -35.01 50.60 -25.35
C PRO A 75 -34.60 49.53 -26.37
N LYS A 76 -34.51 49.88 -27.65
CA LYS A 76 -33.89 49.12 -28.73
C LYS A 76 -32.42 48.76 -28.45
N LEU A 77 -31.71 49.54 -27.61
CA LEU A 77 -30.34 49.23 -27.20
C LEU A 77 -30.25 47.94 -26.37
N SER A 78 -31.27 47.67 -25.53
CA SER A 78 -31.35 46.45 -24.72
C SER A 78 -31.67 45.22 -25.56
N GLN A 79 -32.57 45.35 -26.56
CA GLN A 79 -32.82 44.30 -27.54
C GLN A 79 -31.58 44.00 -28.39
N LEU A 80 -30.80 45.03 -28.76
CA LEU A 80 -29.53 44.86 -29.47
C LEU A 80 -28.50 44.12 -28.61
N SER A 81 -28.36 44.46 -27.33
CA SER A 81 -27.43 43.74 -26.44
C SER A 81 -27.86 42.29 -26.21
N SER A 82 -29.16 42.02 -26.05
CA SER A 82 -29.69 40.66 -25.94
C SER A 82 -29.49 39.84 -27.22
N SER A 83 -29.69 40.46 -28.39
CA SER A 83 -29.42 39.82 -29.70
C SER A 83 -27.95 39.51 -29.88
N LEU A 84 -27.07 40.43 -29.51
CA LEU A 84 -25.61 40.28 -29.62
C LEU A 84 -25.08 39.21 -28.63
N ALA A 85 -25.66 39.11 -27.43
CA ALA A 85 -25.38 38.03 -26.48
C ALA A 85 -25.90 36.67 -26.94
N LEU A 86 -26.99 36.61 -27.71
CA LEU A 86 -27.45 35.37 -28.34
C LEU A 86 -26.49 34.93 -29.45
N ILE A 87 -26.07 35.84 -30.34
CA ILE A 87 -25.10 35.53 -31.40
C ILE A 87 -23.80 34.97 -30.83
N LYS A 88 -23.24 35.59 -29.79
CA LYS A 88 -22.03 35.06 -29.13
C LYS A 88 -22.22 33.64 -28.56
N ARG A 89 -23.39 33.33 -28.02
CA ARG A 89 -23.72 31.97 -27.53
C ARG A 89 -23.80 30.96 -28.68
N LEU A 90 -24.32 31.38 -29.82
CA LEU A 90 -24.43 30.55 -31.02
C LEU A 90 -23.06 30.27 -31.64
N GLU A 91 -22.21 31.28 -31.74
CA GLU A 91 -20.83 31.13 -32.22
C GLU A 91 -20.03 30.16 -31.33
N ALA A 92 -20.24 30.21 -30.00
CA ALA A 92 -19.65 29.26 -29.07
C ALA A 92 -20.17 27.82 -29.29
N ALA A 93 -21.48 27.64 -29.43
CA ALA A 93 -22.09 26.33 -29.68
C ALA A 93 -21.68 25.73 -31.04
N GLU A 94 -21.53 26.57 -32.08
CA GLU A 94 -21.02 26.14 -33.38
C GLU A 94 -19.58 25.65 -33.29
N ALA A 95 -18.70 26.41 -32.62
CA ALA A 95 -17.30 26.02 -32.43
C ALA A 95 -17.16 24.68 -31.67
N GLU A 96 -18.03 24.43 -30.70
CA GLU A 96 -18.04 23.19 -29.91
C GLU A 96 -18.59 22.00 -30.70
N LEU A 97 -19.68 22.17 -31.46
CA LEU A 97 -20.16 21.15 -32.39
C LEU A 97 -19.10 20.76 -33.43
N GLN A 98 -18.35 21.74 -33.94
CA GLN A 98 -17.22 21.48 -34.83
C GLN A 98 -16.10 20.68 -34.12
N SER A 99 -15.87 20.91 -32.83
CA SER A 99 -14.93 20.11 -32.02
C SER A 99 -15.42 18.66 -31.85
N LEU A 100 -16.70 18.46 -31.52
CA LEU A 100 -17.30 17.13 -31.39
C LEU A 100 -17.29 16.35 -32.72
N CYS A 101 -17.58 17.01 -33.84
CA CYS A 101 -17.47 16.40 -35.16
C CYS A 101 -16.04 15.93 -35.45
N LYS A 102 -15.02 16.72 -35.14
CA LYS A 102 -13.60 16.33 -35.31
C LYS A 102 -13.22 15.11 -34.46
N ILE A 103 -13.74 15.01 -33.24
CA ILE A 103 -13.55 13.83 -32.39
C ILE A 103 -14.17 12.60 -33.07
N HIS A 104 -15.41 12.72 -33.55
CA HIS A 104 -16.11 11.62 -34.22
C HIS A 104 -15.41 11.18 -35.52
N GLU A 105 -14.99 12.12 -36.35
CA GLU A 105 -14.20 11.85 -37.57
C GLU A 105 -12.90 11.11 -37.23
N SER A 106 -12.25 11.47 -36.12
CA SER A 106 -11.05 10.79 -35.64
C SER A 106 -11.33 9.38 -35.12
N GLU A 107 -12.45 9.16 -34.41
CA GLU A 107 -12.89 7.82 -34.02
C GLU A 107 -13.10 6.93 -35.26
N GLU A 108 -13.78 7.45 -36.29
CA GLU A 108 -14.05 6.74 -37.53
C GLU A 108 -12.77 6.43 -38.31
N PHE A 109 -11.85 7.40 -38.38
CA PHE A 109 -10.54 7.22 -39.01
C PHE A 109 -9.75 6.08 -38.33
N ILE A 110 -9.63 6.11 -37.00
CA ILE A 110 -8.95 5.07 -36.24
C ILE A 110 -9.61 3.71 -36.47
N HIS A 111 -10.95 3.66 -36.47
CA HIS A 111 -11.69 2.43 -36.73
C HIS A 111 -11.40 1.86 -38.13
N ASN A 112 -11.36 2.73 -39.14
CA ASN A 112 -11.04 2.35 -40.52
C ASN A 112 -9.60 1.86 -40.69
N CYS A 113 -8.62 2.51 -40.05
CA CYS A 113 -7.22 2.05 -40.02
C CYS A 113 -7.08 0.67 -39.37
N ILE A 114 -7.73 0.46 -38.22
CA ILE A 114 -7.74 -0.84 -37.52
C ILE A 114 -8.33 -1.95 -38.40
N ASN A 115 -9.42 -1.66 -39.12
CA ASN A 115 -10.05 -2.61 -40.05
C ASN A 115 -9.15 -2.97 -41.25
N ARG A 116 -8.26 -2.06 -41.66
CA ARG A 116 -7.26 -2.27 -42.71
C ARG A 116 -5.94 -2.88 -42.23
N ASN A 117 -5.83 -3.22 -40.94
CA ASN A 117 -4.58 -3.65 -40.27
C ASN A 117 -3.46 -2.60 -40.29
N ASP A 118 -3.79 -1.32 -40.44
CA ASP A 118 -2.81 -0.23 -40.41
C ASP A 118 -2.73 0.37 -39.00
N LEU A 119 -1.99 -0.33 -38.12
CA LEU A 119 -1.79 0.10 -36.73
C LEU A 119 -0.91 1.35 -36.61
N ALA A 120 0.03 1.55 -37.53
CA ALA A 120 0.94 2.69 -37.49
C ALA A 120 0.17 4.01 -37.68
N SER A 121 -0.62 4.11 -38.76
CA SER A 121 -1.44 5.30 -38.99
C SER A 121 -2.48 5.53 -37.90
N ALA A 122 -3.04 4.46 -37.32
CA ALA A 122 -3.99 4.57 -36.20
C ALA A 122 -3.35 5.18 -34.95
N ILE A 123 -2.14 4.72 -34.59
CA ILE A 123 -1.40 5.22 -33.41
C ILE A 123 -0.91 6.65 -33.65
N ASP A 124 -0.36 6.94 -34.83
CA ASP A 124 0.12 8.28 -35.17
C ASP A 124 -1.04 9.30 -35.15
N HIS A 125 -2.21 8.94 -35.69
CA HIS A 125 -3.41 9.79 -35.63
C HIS A 125 -3.94 9.94 -34.21
N TYR A 126 -3.97 8.85 -33.43
CA TYR A 126 -4.38 8.90 -32.03
C TYR A 126 -3.49 9.84 -31.21
N CYS A 127 -2.16 9.71 -31.32
CA CYS A 127 -1.22 10.55 -30.58
C CYS A 127 -1.29 12.02 -31.04
N SER A 128 -1.51 12.27 -32.34
CA SER A 128 -1.66 13.63 -32.87
C SER A 128 -2.95 14.32 -32.39
N HIS A 129 -4.07 13.58 -32.30
CA HIS A 129 -5.39 14.15 -32.00
C HIS A 129 -5.74 14.11 -30.50
N PHE A 130 -5.23 13.13 -29.77
CA PHE A 130 -5.57 12.89 -28.36
C PHE A 130 -4.37 12.96 -27.40
N GLY A 131 -3.13 13.02 -27.91
CA GLY A 131 -1.92 13.05 -27.09
C GLY A 131 -1.57 14.43 -26.50
N LEU A 132 -2.28 15.48 -26.88
CA LEU A 132 -2.05 16.82 -26.33
C LEU A 132 -2.79 17.02 -25.00
N PRO A 133 -2.14 17.60 -23.97
CA PRO A 133 -2.77 17.85 -22.67
C PRO A 133 -3.96 18.82 -22.81
N GLU A 134 -5.00 18.56 -22.02
CA GLU A 134 -6.30 19.27 -21.97
C GLU A 134 -6.19 20.80 -21.75
N SER A 135 -4.99 21.34 -21.52
CA SER A 135 -4.71 22.77 -21.29
C SER A 135 -5.00 23.69 -22.50
N THR A 136 -5.21 23.12 -23.69
CA THR A 136 -5.67 23.85 -24.89
C THR A 136 -7.19 23.99 -24.96
N ILE A 137 -7.97 23.22 -24.20
CA ILE A 137 -9.41 23.39 -24.06
C ILE A 137 -9.67 24.28 -22.84
N LYS A 138 -9.13 25.51 -22.85
CA LYS A 138 -9.65 26.53 -21.95
C LYS A 138 -11.00 26.98 -22.51
N PRO A 139 -12.12 26.90 -21.76
CA PRO A 139 -13.34 27.56 -22.17
C PRO A 139 -12.99 29.04 -22.39
N SER A 140 -13.27 29.54 -23.59
CA SER A 140 -13.09 30.97 -23.86
C SER A 140 -13.83 31.73 -22.77
N SER A 141 -13.16 32.67 -22.11
CA SER A 141 -13.67 33.45 -20.98
C SER A 141 -14.86 34.32 -21.39
N VAL A 142 -16.02 33.70 -21.57
CA VAL A 142 -17.31 34.33 -21.75
C VAL A 142 -17.99 34.25 -20.40
N ASP A 143 -18.39 35.39 -19.81
CA ASP A 143 -19.03 35.50 -18.49
C ASP A 143 -19.99 34.33 -18.20
N LEU A 144 -19.54 33.44 -17.31
CA LEU A 144 -20.12 32.14 -16.97
C LEU A 144 -21.16 32.29 -15.84
N ASP A 145 -22.29 32.95 -16.10
CA ASP A 145 -23.41 33.00 -15.13
C ASP A 145 -24.65 32.19 -15.60
N ALA A 146 -24.51 31.34 -16.62
CA ALA A 146 -25.60 30.49 -17.12
C ALA A 146 -25.38 29.01 -16.74
N PRO A 147 -26.25 28.40 -15.90
CA PRO A 147 -26.16 27.00 -15.49
C PRO A 147 -26.09 25.99 -16.65
N PHE A 148 -26.72 26.31 -17.78
CA PHE A 148 -26.72 25.48 -18.99
C PHE A 148 -25.34 25.40 -19.65
N VAL A 149 -24.63 26.51 -19.72
CA VAL A 149 -23.31 26.60 -20.38
C VAL A 149 -22.29 25.76 -19.61
N ASN A 150 -22.34 25.81 -18.27
CA ASN A 150 -21.49 25.00 -17.42
C ASN A 150 -21.82 23.48 -17.53
N ALA A 151 -23.10 23.11 -17.56
CA ALA A 151 -23.52 21.71 -17.77
C ALA A 151 -23.14 21.18 -19.17
N HIS A 152 -23.19 22.03 -20.20
CA HIS A 152 -22.84 21.69 -21.57
C HIS A 152 -21.34 21.47 -21.76
N PHE A 153 -20.49 22.36 -21.21
CA PHE A 153 -19.03 22.20 -21.26
C PHE A 153 -18.53 20.96 -20.52
N MET A 154 -19.17 20.56 -19.42
CA MET A 154 -18.86 19.29 -18.76
C MET A 154 -19.17 18.10 -19.68
N SER A 155 -20.27 18.15 -20.44
CA SER A 155 -20.65 17.08 -21.37
C SER A 155 -19.66 16.89 -22.54
N ALA A 156 -19.03 17.95 -23.04
CA ALA A 156 -18.06 17.84 -24.14
C ALA A 156 -16.70 17.31 -23.67
N SER A 157 -16.22 17.77 -22.50
CA SER A 157 -15.02 17.21 -21.85
C SER A 157 -15.22 15.73 -21.52
N ASP A 158 -16.39 15.34 -21.01
CA ASP A 158 -16.73 13.94 -20.74
C ASP A 158 -16.81 13.09 -22.01
N TYR A 159 -17.37 13.63 -23.10
CA TYR A 159 -17.38 12.95 -24.39
C TYR A 159 -15.97 12.73 -24.92
N TRP A 160 -15.11 13.76 -24.89
CA TRP A 160 -13.72 13.66 -25.30
C TRP A 160 -12.95 12.59 -24.50
N ARG A 161 -13.08 12.59 -23.16
CA ARG A 161 -12.51 11.53 -22.30
C ARG A 161 -13.03 10.14 -22.67
N SER A 162 -14.34 10.01 -22.91
CA SER A 162 -14.94 8.74 -23.33
C SER A 162 -14.40 8.25 -24.67
N SER A 163 -14.27 9.14 -25.66
CA SER A 163 -13.73 8.86 -26.99
C SER A 163 -12.28 8.41 -26.92
N ILE A 164 -11.46 9.10 -26.12
CA ILE A 164 -10.08 8.70 -25.85
C ILE A 164 -10.00 7.26 -25.33
N HIS A 165 -10.78 6.93 -24.29
CA HIS A 165 -10.77 5.58 -23.73
C HIS A 165 -11.20 4.53 -24.75
N LYS A 166 -12.22 4.84 -25.56
CA LYS A 166 -12.69 3.93 -26.62
C LYS A 166 -11.61 3.70 -27.67
N CYS A 167 -11.01 4.76 -28.21
CA CYS A 167 -9.95 4.68 -29.22
C CYS A 167 -8.74 3.92 -28.68
N HIS A 168 -8.27 4.27 -27.48
CA HIS A 168 -7.17 3.57 -26.82
C HIS A 168 -7.47 2.08 -26.64
N ALA A 169 -8.65 1.75 -26.11
CA ALA A 169 -9.06 0.36 -25.91
C ALA A 169 -9.17 -0.43 -27.23
N LEU A 170 -9.61 0.21 -28.31
CA LEU A 170 -9.66 -0.41 -29.64
C LEU A 170 -8.25 -0.70 -30.19
N ILE A 171 -7.33 0.26 -30.09
CA ILE A 171 -5.94 0.10 -30.51
C ILE A 171 -5.26 -0.99 -29.67
N HIS A 172 -5.34 -0.91 -28.33
CA HIS A 172 -4.82 -1.90 -27.41
C HIS A 172 -5.35 -3.31 -27.70
N LYS A 173 -6.65 -3.44 -27.95
CA LYS A 173 -7.27 -4.72 -28.31
C LYS A 173 -6.68 -5.27 -29.61
N LYS A 174 -6.47 -4.42 -30.62
CA LYS A 174 -5.87 -4.84 -31.89
C LYS A 174 -4.41 -5.24 -31.71
N LEU A 175 -3.61 -4.45 -31.00
CA LEU A 175 -2.22 -4.76 -30.64
C LEU A 175 -2.12 -6.11 -29.90
N SER A 176 -2.98 -6.32 -28.90
CA SER A 176 -3.05 -7.58 -28.13
C SER A 176 -3.34 -8.79 -29.01
N ILE A 177 -4.26 -8.67 -29.98
CA ILE A 177 -4.58 -9.75 -30.92
C ILE A 177 -3.39 -10.02 -31.86
N THR A 178 -2.73 -8.98 -32.34
CA THR A 178 -1.55 -9.10 -33.22
C THR A 178 -0.34 -9.67 -32.47
N ALA A 179 -0.16 -9.36 -31.19
CA ALA A 179 0.94 -9.85 -30.36
C ALA A 179 0.77 -11.33 -29.96
N ALA A 180 -0.47 -11.79 -29.78
CA ALA A 180 -0.78 -13.13 -29.29
C ALA A 180 -0.06 -14.30 -30.00
N PRO A 181 -0.01 -14.39 -31.35
CA PRO A 181 0.70 -15.48 -32.01
C PRO A 181 2.21 -15.49 -31.72
N PHE A 182 2.85 -14.32 -31.70
CA PHE A 182 4.28 -14.21 -31.38
C PHE A 182 4.56 -14.63 -29.94
N LEU A 183 3.74 -14.15 -28.99
CA LEU A 183 3.85 -14.51 -27.57
C LEU A 183 3.63 -16.01 -27.34
N LEU A 184 2.73 -16.64 -28.09
CA LEU A 184 2.49 -18.07 -28.03
C LEU A 184 3.69 -18.87 -28.57
N GLU A 185 4.27 -18.44 -29.68
CA GLU A 185 5.41 -19.11 -30.31
C GLU A 185 6.66 -19.09 -29.41
N ILE A 186 6.92 -17.97 -28.74
CA ILE A 186 8.02 -17.85 -27.76
C ILE A 186 7.67 -18.45 -26.39
N SER A 187 6.50 -19.08 -26.25
CA SER A 187 6.01 -19.67 -24.99
C SER A 187 5.92 -18.68 -23.80
N TRP A 188 5.62 -17.40 -24.06
CA TRP A 188 5.48 -16.38 -23.03
C TRP A 188 4.44 -16.78 -21.96
N PRO A 189 4.68 -16.58 -20.64
CA PRO A 189 5.83 -15.94 -19.99
C PRO A 189 6.88 -16.95 -19.47
N LYS A 190 7.11 -18.08 -20.14
CA LYS A 190 8.22 -18.97 -19.79
C LYS A 190 9.55 -18.33 -20.22
N PRO A 191 10.69 -18.78 -19.66
CA PRO A 191 12.00 -18.36 -20.16
C PRO A 191 12.07 -18.56 -21.68
N ILE A 192 12.52 -17.53 -22.39
CA ILE A 192 12.62 -17.53 -23.84
C ILE A 192 13.70 -18.56 -24.23
N ASP A 193 13.34 -19.54 -25.05
CA ASP A 193 14.26 -20.58 -25.51
C ASP A 193 15.28 -19.99 -26.51
N GLU A 194 16.54 -20.42 -26.47
CA GLU A 194 17.56 -20.06 -27.47
C GLU A 194 17.16 -20.51 -28.88
N HIS A 195 16.29 -21.54 -28.98
CA HIS A 195 15.76 -22.05 -30.24
C HIS A 195 14.57 -21.25 -30.81
N SER A 196 14.10 -20.23 -30.08
CA SER A 196 13.04 -19.33 -30.57
C SER A 196 13.45 -18.68 -31.89
N SER A 197 12.53 -18.58 -32.84
CA SER A 197 12.84 -17.97 -34.14
C SER A 197 13.27 -16.51 -33.96
N LYS A 198 14.51 -16.17 -34.35
CA LYS A 198 15.02 -14.80 -34.31
C LYS A 198 14.14 -13.82 -35.10
N SER A 199 13.48 -14.29 -36.17
CA SER A 199 12.55 -13.46 -36.93
C SER A 199 11.32 -13.07 -36.11
N VAL A 200 10.78 -14.01 -35.33
CA VAL A 200 9.59 -13.80 -34.50
C VAL A 200 9.89 -12.84 -33.35
N MET A 201 11.06 -12.96 -32.74
CA MET A 201 11.51 -11.98 -31.74
C MET A 201 11.68 -10.59 -32.34
N SER A 202 12.26 -10.47 -33.54
CA SER A 202 12.39 -9.19 -34.23
C SER A 202 11.02 -8.57 -34.56
N ASP A 203 10.06 -9.37 -35.02
CA ASP A 203 8.71 -8.92 -35.34
C ASP A 203 7.96 -8.49 -34.07
N LEU A 204 8.11 -9.23 -32.97
CA LEU A 204 7.56 -8.87 -31.67
C LEU A 204 8.14 -7.55 -31.15
N ILE A 205 9.47 -7.38 -31.19
CA ILE A 205 10.13 -6.14 -30.76
C ILE A 205 9.68 -4.96 -31.64
N THR A 206 9.48 -5.18 -32.94
CA THR A 206 8.94 -4.15 -33.84
C THR A 206 7.51 -3.75 -33.45
N LEU A 207 6.65 -4.73 -33.16
CA LEU A 207 5.28 -4.48 -32.68
C LEU A 207 5.27 -3.76 -31.33
N LEU A 208 6.14 -4.16 -30.40
CA LEU A 208 6.29 -3.50 -29.10
C LEU A 208 6.80 -2.07 -29.28
N GLY A 209 7.77 -1.82 -30.17
CA GLY A 209 8.24 -0.49 -30.50
C GLY A 209 7.17 0.40 -31.11
N LEU A 210 6.28 -0.17 -31.91
CA LEU A 210 5.09 0.54 -32.38
C LEU A 210 4.14 0.89 -31.22
N SER A 211 3.90 -0.06 -30.31
CA SER A 211 3.04 0.15 -29.14
C SER A 211 3.61 1.18 -28.15
N ALA A 212 4.94 1.31 -28.06
CA ALA A 212 5.61 2.29 -27.20
C ALA A 212 5.25 3.74 -27.57
N LYS A 213 4.91 3.99 -28.83
CA LYS A 213 4.43 5.31 -29.29
C LYS A 213 3.03 5.65 -28.77
N LEU A 214 2.24 4.67 -28.33
CA LEU A 214 0.90 4.89 -27.83
C LEU A 214 0.97 5.58 -26.46
N GLN A 215 0.68 6.88 -26.45
CA GLN A 215 0.69 7.66 -25.21
C GLN A 215 -0.63 7.47 -24.45
N HIS A 216 -0.55 7.11 -23.18
CA HIS A 216 -1.73 7.19 -22.31
C HIS A 216 -2.12 8.67 -22.09
N PRO A 217 -3.42 9.00 -22.03
CA PRO A 217 -3.88 10.37 -21.82
C PRO A 217 -3.57 10.78 -20.38
N ARG A 218 -2.45 11.48 -20.20
CA ARG A 218 -1.93 11.90 -18.88
C ARG A 218 -2.93 12.76 -18.08
N SER A 219 -3.83 13.49 -18.75
CA SER A 219 -4.77 14.43 -18.10
C SER A 219 -5.99 13.79 -17.44
N ILE A 220 -6.31 12.52 -17.72
CA ILE A 220 -7.53 11.87 -17.20
C ILE A 220 -7.31 11.27 -15.80
N LEU A 221 -6.05 10.94 -15.47
CA LEU A 221 -5.65 10.29 -14.23
C LEU A 221 -5.60 11.24 -13.02
N ASP A 222 -5.56 12.55 -13.24
CA ASP A 222 -5.49 13.58 -12.19
C ASP A 222 -6.87 13.98 -11.62
N SER A 223 -7.97 13.40 -12.11
CA SER A 223 -9.34 13.83 -11.75
C SER A 223 -9.89 13.29 -10.42
N SER A 224 -9.11 12.51 -9.65
CA SER A 224 -9.52 12.07 -8.31
C SER A 224 -8.55 12.57 -7.24
N SER A 225 -9.07 13.27 -6.24
CA SER A 225 -8.39 13.82 -5.05
C SER A 225 -7.90 12.74 -4.06
N LEU A 226 -7.29 11.66 -4.56
CA LEU A 226 -6.55 10.68 -3.79
C LEU A 226 -5.07 10.77 -4.20
N PRO A 227 -4.12 10.76 -3.25
CA PRO A 227 -2.71 10.81 -3.60
C PRO A 227 -2.35 9.62 -4.51
N THR A 228 -1.93 9.95 -5.73
CA THR A 228 -0.84 9.29 -6.45
C THR A 228 -0.96 7.77 -6.55
N THR A 229 -1.74 7.29 -7.52
CA THR A 229 -1.46 5.97 -8.10
C THR A 229 -0.30 6.10 -9.11
N PRO A 230 0.82 5.37 -8.95
CA PRO A 230 1.87 5.28 -9.97
C PRO A 230 1.37 4.61 -11.26
N PHE A 231 0.15 4.06 -11.26
CA PHE A 231 -0.53 3.50 -12.43
C PHE A 231 -0.91 4.54 -13.49
N ALA A 232 -0.66 5.84 -13.26
CA ALA A 232 -0.82 6.87 -14.27
C ALA A 232 0.08 6.67 -15.52
N TYR A 233 1.08 5.78 -15.43
CA TYR A 233 2.05 5.53 -16.49
C TYR A 233 2.30 4.04 -16.75
N MET A 234 1.25 3.20 -16.83
CA MET A 234 1.47 1.89 -17.47
C MET A 234 1.91 2.13 -18.91
N ILE A 235 3.10 1.65 -19.26
CA ILE A 235 3.65 1.80 -20.60
C ILE A 235 3.05 0.68 -21.45
N GLU A 236 2.45 1.02 -22.59
CA GLU A 236 1.68 0.08 -23.43
C GLU A 236 2.43 -1.23 -23.76
N PRO A 237 3.74 -1.23 -24.13
CA PRO A 237 4.53 -2.46 -24.27
C PRO A 237 4.48 -3.38 -23.05
N VAL A 238 4.60 -2.80 -21.84
CA VAL A 238 4.57 -3.56 -20.57
C VAL A 238 3.17 -4.11 -20.32
N GLU A 239 2.13 -3.32 -20.61
CA GLU A 239 0.74 -3.73 -20.47
C GLU A 239 0.38 -4.89 -21.41
N LEU A 240 0.86 -4.88 -22.67
CA LEU A 240 0.71 -5.98 -23.62
C LEU A 240 1.35 -7.29 -23.09
N LEU A 241 2.52 -7.19 -22.46
CA LEU A 241 3.23 -8.33 -21.89
C LEU A 241 2.58 -8.85 -20.58
N LEU A 242 1.99 -7.96 -19.78
CA LEU A 242 1.25 -8.30 -18.56
C LEU A 242 -0.10 -8.97 -18.85
N SER A 243 -0.78 -8.59 -19.93
CA SER A 243 -2.15 -9.05 -20.23
C SER A 243 -2.31 -10.59 -20.31
N PRO A 244 -1.45 -11.34 -21.04
CA PRO A 244 -1.46 -12.80 -21.01
C PRO A 244 -1.21 -13.40 -19.61
N ILE A 245 -0.32 -12.79 -18.82
CA ILE A 245 -0.01 -13.24 -17.46
C ILE A 245 -1.25 -13.08 -16.58
N ARG A 246 -1.94 -11.94 -16.66
CA ARG A 246 -3.20 -11.71 -15.93
C ARG A 246 -4.28 -12.72 -16.32
N LYS A 247 -4.38 -13.10 -17.59
CA LYS A 247 -5.33 -14.13 -18.04
C LYS A 247 -4.99 -15.50 -17.45
N HIS A 248 -3.72 -15.92 -17.48
CA HIS A 248 -3.29 -17.18 -16.88
C HIS A 248 -3.46 -17.18 -15.36
N PHE A 249 -3.06 -16.11 -14.71
CA PHE A 249 -3.26 -15.93 -13.27
C PHE A 249 -4.74 -16.04 -12.92
N LYS A 250 -5.61 -15.37 -13.68
CA LYS A 250 -7.05 -15.47 -13.49
C LYS A 250 -7.57 -16.89 -13.69
N PHE A 251 -7.09 -17.60 -14.69
CA PHE A 251 -7.50 -18.98 -14.91
C PHE A 251 -7.13 -19.89 -13.73
N HIS A 252 -5.89 -19.78 -13.20
CA HIS A 252 -5.39 -20.66 -12.15
C HIS A 252 -5.85 -20.27 -10.73
N PHE A 253 -5.93 -18.98 -10.47
CA PHE A 253 -6.13 -18.46 -9.13
C PHE A 253 -7.49 -17.79 -8.95
N HIS A 254 -8.34 -17.74 -9.98
CA HIS A 254 -9.76 -17.39 -9.82
C HIS A 254 -10.65 -18.56 -10.25
N GLY A 255 -11.69 -18.83 -9.47
CA GLY A 255 -12.65 -19.92 -9.72
C GLY A 255 -12.38 -21.17 -8.87
N ASN A 256 -12.69 -22.35 -9.42
CA ASN A 256 -12.79 -23.60 -8.64
C ASN A 256 -11.61 -24.56 -8.81
N LEU A 257 -10.51 -24.11 -9.42
CA LEU A 257 -9.33 -24.97 -9.54
C LEU A 257 -8.67 -25.17 -8.17
N PRO A 258 -8.06 -26.35 -7.90
CA PRO A 258 -7.36 -26.61 -6.64
C PRO A 258 -6.22 -25.62 -6.34
N THR A 259 -5.71 -24.95 -7.37
CA THR A 259 -4.69 -23.90 -7.26
C THR A 259 -5.22 -22.61 -6.63
N ASN A 260 -6.54 -22.37 -6.65
CA ASN A 260 -7.17 -21.29 -5.91
C ASN A 260 -7.59 -21.78 -4.51
N SER A 261 -6.66 -21.72 -3.56
CA SER A 261 -6.90 -22.14 -2.18
C SER A 261 -6.47 -21.05 -1.20
N LEU A 262 -7.36 -20.72 -0.25
CA LEU A 262 -7.07 -19.80 0.86
C LEU A 262 -6.03 -20.37 1.83
N GLU A 263 -5.87 -21.69 1.89
CA GLU A 263 -4.88 -22.35 2.75
C GLU A 263 -3.47 -22.33 2.14
N ARG A 264 -3.37 -22.12 0.83
CA ARG A 264 -2.11 -22.18 0.07
C ARG A 264 -1.87 -20.88 -0.71
N PRO A 265 -1.84 -19.72 -0.02
CA PRO A 265 -1.56 -18.44 -0.66
C PRO A 265 -0.15 -18.41 -1.28
N ASP A 266 0.78 -19.23 -0.76
CA ASP A 266 2.14 -19.40 -1.28
C ASP A 266 2.19 -19.77 -2.78
N LEU A 267 1.16 -20.43 -3.32
CA LEU A 267 1.13 -20.87 -4.71
C LEU A 267 1.16 -19.70 -5.70
N TYR A 268 0.30 -18.70 -5.48
CA TYR A 268 0.24 -17.55 -6.39
C TYR A 268 1.42 -16.60 -6.19
N PHE A 269 1.95 -16.48 -4.96
CA PHE A 269 3.18 -15.72 -4.71
C PHE A 269 4.39 -16.34 -5.42
N LYS A 270 4.59 -17.66 -5.28
CA LYS A 270 5.67 -18.40 -5.96
C LYS A 270 5.54 -18.32 -7.47
N TYR A 271 4.32 -18.42 -8.01
CA TYR A 271 4.07 -18.28 -9.44
C TYR A 271 4.54 -16.91 -9.97
N ILE A 272 4.18 -15.82 -9.28
CA ILE A 272 4.57 -14.47 -9.70
C ILE A 272 6.07 -14.22 -9.50
N LEU A 273 6.65 -14.65 -8.37
CA LEU A 273 8.09 -14.55 -8.14
C LEU A 273 8.90 -15.29 -9.21
N LYS A 274 8.41 -16.46 -9.65
CA LYS A 274 9.04 -17.20 -10.75
C LYS A 274 9.01 -16.39 -12.04
N ILE A 275 7.88 -15.77 -12.39
CA ILE A 275 7.78 -14.93 -13.59
C ILE A 275 8.70 -13.72 -13.50
N MET A 276 8.77 -13.06 -12.34
CA MET A 276 9.68 -11.94 -12.13
C MET A 276 11.14 -12.34 -12.39
N LYS A 277 11.58 -13.45 -11.79
CA LYS A 277 12.93 -14.02 -11.98
C LYS A 277 13.20 -14.40 -13.43
N ASP A 278 12.28 -15.14 -14.05
CA ASP A 278 12.44 -15.67 -15.41
C ASP A 278 12.50 -14.55 -16.47
N GLN A 279 11.85 -13.41 -16.23
CA GLN A 279 11.69 -12.33 -17.22
C GLN A 279 12.55 -11.09 -16.96
N GLN A 280 13.28 -11.03 -15.85
CA GLN A 280 14.09 -9.87 -15.47
C GLN A 280 15.06 -9.46 -16.59
N SER A 281 15.89 -10.39 -17.08
CA SER A 281 16.86 -10.12 -18.15
C SER A 281 16.19 -9.68 -19.45
N PHE A 282 15.02 -10.21 -19.80
CA PHE A 282 14.30 -9.80 -21.00
C PHE A 282 13.86 -8.33 -20.92
N PHE A 283 13.38 -7.89 -19.75
CA PHE A 283 13.02 -6.48 -19.55
C PHE A 283 14.24 -5.57 -19.57
N GLU A 284 15.32 -5.95 -18.87
CA GLU A 284 16.54 -5.15 -18.79
C GLU A 284 17.27 -5.03 -20.14
N GLU A 285 17.34 -6.11 -20.92
CA GLU A 285 18.15 -6.16 -22.15
C GLU A 285 17.36 -5.86 -23.42
N SER A 286 16.05 -6.11 -23.45
CA SER A 286 15.23 -5.95 -24.67
C SER A 286 14.22 -4.81 -24.55
N ILE A 287 13.42 -4.80 -23.47
CA ILE A 287 12.33 -3.83 -23.33
C ILE A 287 12.84 -2.46 -22.90
N GLN A 288 13.86 -2.39 -22.05
CA GLN A 288 14.46 -1.12 -21.64
C GLN A 288 15.08 -0.39 -22.84
N LEU A 289 15.84 -1.10 -23.69
CA LEU A 289 16.46 -0.54 -24.92
C LEU A 289 15.42 0.01 -25.91
N LEU A 290 14.20 -0.53 -25.91
CA LEU A 290 13.13 -0.02 -26.75
C LEU A 290 12.71 1.39 -26.34
N LEU A 291 12.74 1.69 -25.04
CA LEU A 291 12.22 2.93 -24.45
C LEU A 291 13.31 3.98 -24.14
N ASP A 292 14.57 3.58 -23.98
CA ASP A 292 15.69 4.47 -23.69
C ASP A 292 16.06 5.43 -24.85
N ASN A 293 15.32 5.38 -25.96
CA ASN A 293 15.53 6.24 -27.13
C ASN A 293 14.91 7.65 -27.00
N ASP A 294 14.17 7.94 -25.91
CA ASP A 294 13.52 9.25 -25.69
C ASP A 294 14.14 10.05 -24.52
N ASP A 295 14.24 11.36 -24.74
CA ASP A 295 15.01 12.35 -23.98
C ASP A 295 14.78 12.35 -22.44
N GLY A 296 15.74 11.77 -21.71
CA GLY A 296 16.20 12.28 -20.40
C GLY A 296 15.39 11.91 -19.15
N ASN A 297 14.31 11.15 -19.24
CA ASN A 297 13.58 10.64 -18.06
C ASN A 297 13.17 9.18 -18.27
N SER A 298 14.16 8.27 -18.31
CA SER A 298 13.92 6.85 -18.57
C SER A 298 13.21 6.20 -17.39
N ILE A 299 11.98 5.74 -17.62
CA ILE A 299 11.24 4.91 -16.68
C ILE A 299 11.88 3.52 -16.70
N ASN A 300 12.18 2.97 -15.52
CA ASN A 300 12.69 1.60 -15.40
C ASN A 300 11.56 0.59 -15.69
N THR A 301 11.64 -0.08 -16.84
CA THR A 301 10.60 -1.00 -17.33
C THR A 301 10.43 -2.23 -16.46
N THR A 302 11.52 -2.76 -15.90
CA THR A 302 11.50 -3.86 -14.92
C THR A 302 10.68 -3.50 -13.70
N THR A 303 10.86 -2.28 -13.18
CA THR A 303 10.12 -1.77 -12.01
C THR A 303 8.63 -1.64 -12.33
N VAL A 304 8.27 -1.11 -13.51
CA VAL A 304 6.86 -0.99 -13.95
C VAL A 304 6.23 -2.38 -14.12
N PHE A 305 6.94 -3.33 -14.73
CA PHE A 305 6.47 -4.70 -14.90
C PHE A 305 6.25 -5.38 -13.55
N PHE A 306 7.21 -5.28 -12.63
CA PHE A 306 7.11 -5.87 -11.30
C PHE A 306 5.95 -5.25 -10.52
N GLN A 307 5.79 -3.93 -10.54
CA GLN A 307 4.64 -3.25 -9.93
C GLN A 307 3.30 -3.76 -10.47
N GLY A 308 3.21 -4.00 -11.79
CA GLY A 308 2.01 -4.57 -12.41
C GLY A 308 1.70 -6.00 -11.96
N LEU A 309 2.73 -6.80 -11.67
CA LEU A 309 2.59 -8.15 -11.11
C LEU A 309 2.24 -8.12 -9.61
N VAL A 310 2.83 -7.20 -8.85
CA VAL A 310 2.48 -7.01 -7.42
C VAL A 310 1.03 -6.54 -7.28
N ASP A 311 0.56 -5.66 -8.16
CA ASP A 311 -0.83 -5.23 -8.19
C ASP A 311 -1.81 -6.39 -8.44
N LEU A 312 -1.44 -7.34 -9.30
CA LEU A 312 -2.24 -8.54 -9.55
C LEU A 312 -2.42 -9.39 -8.27
N ILE A 313 -1.33 -9.56 -7.52
CA ILE A 313 -1.31 -10.26 -6.23
C ILE A 313 -2.14 -9.50 -5.19
N THR A 314 -1.91 -8.18 -5.09
CA THR A 314 -2.62 -7.30 -4.17
C THR A 314 -4.12 -7.41 -4.38
N ARG A 315 -4.59 -7.31 -5.64
CA ARG A 315 -6.00 -7.46 -5.99
C ARG A 315 -6.55 -8.82 -5.61
N LYS A 316 -5.78 -9.91 -5.75
CA LYS A 316 -6.21 -11.25 -5.32
C LYS A 316 -6.41 -11.31 -3.81
N VAL A 317 -5.43 -10.85 -3.03
CA VAL A 317 -5.54 -10.87 -1.56
C VAL A 317 -6.70 -9.99 -1.10
N CYS A 318 -6.89 -8.81 -1.68
CA CYS A 318 -8.02 -7.94 -1.37
C CYS A 318 -9.38 -8.59 -1.69
N GLN A 319 -9.48 -9.38 -2.77
CA GLN A 319 -10.70 -10.11 -3.10
C GLN A 319 -11.02 -11.20 -2.06
N ASP A 320 -9.99 -11.90 -1.59
CA ASP A 320 -10.14 -12.96 -0.58
C ASP A 320 -10.28 -12.44 0.84
N LEU A 321 -9.97 -11.16 1.07
CA LEU A 321 -9.80 -10.57 2.39
C LEU A 321 -11.00 -10.81 3.32
N HIS A 322 -12.22 -10.74 2.81
CA HIS A 322 -13.42 -11.00 3.60
C HIS A 322 -13.44 -12.43 4.18
N MET A 323 -13.09 -13.45 3.37
CA MET A 323 -13.00 -14.84 3.83
C MET A 323 -11.81 -15.07 4.75
N LEU A 324 -10.69 -14.37 4.50
CA LEU A 324 -9.50 -14.44 5.34
C LEU A 324 -9.79 -13.89 6.74
N LEU A 325 -10.47 -12.75 6.86
CA LEU A 325 -10.81 -12.13 8.14
C LEU A 325 -11.71 -13.03 9.01
N ASP A 326 -12.54 -13.88 8.39
CA ASP A 326 -13.34 -14.90 9.10
C ASP A 326 -12.50 -16.07 9.65
N GLN A 327 -11.25 -16.23 9.17
CA GLN A 327 -10.33 -17.32 9.52
C GLN A 327 -8.97 -16.77 9.98
N PRO A 328 -8.83 -16.39 11.28
CA PRO A 328 -7.66 -15.68 11.78
C PRO A 328 -6.30 -16.35 11.49
N SER A 329 -6.24 -17.69 11.53
CA SER A 329 -5.02 -18.45 11.23
C SER A 329 -4.59 -18.29 9.76
N LEU A 330 -5.54 -18.35 8.83
CA LEU A 330 -5.30 -18.17 7.39
C LEU A 330 -4.94 -16.73 7.06
N PHE A 331 -5.59 -15.77 7.73
CA PHE A 331 -5.26 -14.36 7.59
C PHE A 331 -3.81 -14.06 8.01
N LEU A 332 -3.42 -14.47 9.23
CA LEU A 332 -2.05 -14.28 9.71
C LEU A 332 -1.02 -14.95 8.79
N HIS A 333 -1.30 -16.18 8.34
CA HIS A 333 -0.44 -16.88 7.40
C HIS A 333 -0.32 -16.13 6.07
N THR A 334 -1.43 -15.60 5.54
CA THR A 334 -1.42 -14.85 4.28
C THR A 334 -0.62 -13.55 4.42
N ILE A 335 -0.76 -12.81 5.52
CA ILE A 335 0.02 -11.59 5.77
C ILE A 335 1.52 -11.91 5.89
N GLU A 336 1.89 -13.01 6.55
CA GLU A 336 3.28 -13.47 6.58
C GLU A 336 3.82 -13.78 5.16
N GLN A 337 3.02 -14.47 4.33
CA GLN A 337 3.40 -14.70 2.94
C GLN A 337 3.51 -13.40 2.12
N VAL A 338 2.69 -12.37 2.42
CA VAL A 338 2.82 -11.04 1.81
C VAL A 338 4.18 -10.42 2.14
N PHE A 339 4.59 -10.43 3.41
CA PHE A 339 5.88 -9.87 3.82
C PHE A 339 7.06 -10.61 3.17
N LEU A 340 7.04 -11.94 3.18
CA LEU A 340 8.06 -12.76 2.53
C LEU A 340 8.13 -12.55 1.01
N PHE A 341 6.98 -12.31 0.37
CA PHE A 341 6.91 -11.98 -1.04
C PHE A 341 7.55 -10.62 -1.32
N GLU A 342 7.21 -9.58 -0.54
CA GLU A 342 7.76 -8.24 -0.71
C GLU A 342 9.27 -8.18 -0.51
N GLU A 343 9.80 -8.89 0.48
CA GLU A 343 11.24 -9.00 0.71
C GLU A 343 11.97 -9.58 -0.52
N GLN A 344 11.43 -10.67 -1.09
CA GLN A 344 11.99 -11.27 -2.30
C GLN A 344 11.87 -10.37 -3.53
N VAL A 345 10.78 -9.60 -3.66
CA VAL A 345 10.65 -8.61 -4.75
C VAL A 345 11.70 -7.50 -4.60
N GLN A 346 11.88 -7.00 -3.38
CA GLN A 346 12.87 -5.95 -3.08
C GLN A 346 14.30 -6.44 -3.33
N GLU A 347 14.61 -7.70 -3.00
CA GLU A 347 15.87 -8.35 -3.32
C GLU A 347 16.11 -8.37 -4.84
N LEU A 348 15.12 -8.81 -5.64
CA LEU A 348 15.25 -8.84 -7.11
C LEU A 348 15.47 -7.45 -7.71
N LEU A 349 14.76 -6.43 -7.21
CA LEU A 349 14.94 -5.05 -7.66
C LEU A 349 16.30 -4.47 -7.27
N SER A 350 16.85 -4.88 -6.13
CA SER A 350 18.18 -4.41 -5.67
C SER A 350 19.33 -4.89 -6.57
N PHE A 351 19.10 -5.97 -7.34
CA PHE A 351 20.03 -6.42 -8.38
C PHE A 351 19.78 -5.76 -9.75
N SER A 352 18.67 -5.04 -9.92
CA SER A 352 18.30 -4.41 -11.19
C SER A 352 18.90 -3.01 -11.33
N VAL A 353 19.51 -2.74 -12.48
CA VAL A 353 20.20 -1.46 -12.73
C VAL A 353 19.17 -0.33 -12.86
N GLY A 354 19.31 0.71 -12.04
CA GLY A 354 18.45 1.90 -12.08
C GLY A 354 17.02 1.65 -11.58
N ALA A 355 16.75 0.51 -10.94
CA ALA A 355 15.46 0.26 -10.31
C ALA A 355 15.26 1.17 -9.08
N THR A 356 14.05 1.70 -8.93
CA THR A 356 13.67 2.47 -7.74
C THR A 356 13.08 1.56 -6.68
N ALA A 357 13.13 2.01 -5.43
CA ALA A 357 12.45 1.31 -4.35
C ALA A 357 10.94 1.18 -4.64
N PHE A 358 10.35 0.12 -4.10
CA PHE A 358 8.95 -0.17 -4.27
C PHE A 358 8.07 0.93 -3.67
N GLU A 359 7.38 1.73 -4.50
CA GLU A 359 6.55 2.83 -4.00
C GLU A 359 5.31 2.35 -3.24
N LYS A 360 4.72 1.20 -3.63
CA LYS A 360 3.47 0.72 -3.02
C LYS A 360 3.40 -0.78 -2.80
N GLY A 361 3.76 -1.18 -1.57
CA GLY A 361 3.58 -2.50 -0.95
C GLY A 361 2.23 -3.18 -1.23
N CYS A 362 2.20 -4.49 -1.45
CA CYS A 362 1.03 -5.34 -1.12
C CYS A 362 0.58 -5.05 0.31
N SER A 363 1.52 -5.08 1.27
CA SER A 363 1.28 -4.84 2.68
C SER A 363 0.72 -3.44 2.92
N LEU A 364 1.26 -2.42 2.24
CA LEU A 364 0.76 -1.05 2.31
C LEU A 364 -0.69 -0.94 1.83
N VAL A 365 -1.10 -1.67 0.79
CA VAL A 365 -2.47 -1.64 0.30
C VAL A 365 -3.42 -2.37 1.25
N ILE A 366 -3.03 -3.56 1.72
CA ILE A 366 -3.87 -4.42 2.55
C ILE A 366 -4.02 -3.83 3.96
N LEU A 367 -2.89 -3.53 4.60
CA LEU A 367 -2.82 -2.97 5.95
C LEU A 367 -3.02 -1.45 5.94
N GLY A 368 -3.05 -0.78 4.79
CA GLY A 368 -3.48 0.61 4.68
C GLY A 368 -4.98 0.80 4.98
N ASN A 369 -5.77 -0.28 5.00
CA ASN A 369 -7.13 -0.25 5.51
C ASN A 369 -7.12 -0.37 7.04
N ASP A 370 -7.52 0.70 7.73
CA ASP A 370 -7.54 0.79 9.20
C ASP A 370 -8.31 -0.35 9.86
N THR A 371 -9.40 -0.84 9.26
CA THR A 371 -10.19 -1.94 9.86
C THR A 371 -9.42 -3.26 9.82
N VAL A 372 -8.73 -3.53 8.71
CA VAL A 372 -7.92 -4.74 8.51
C VAL A 372 -6.69 -4.67 9.41
N PHE A 373 -6.05 -3.50 9.47
CA PHE A 373 -4.90 -3.26 10.32
C PHE A 373 -5.23 -3.46 11.79
N SER A 374 -6.37 -2.95 12.28
CA SER A 374 -6.80 -3.17 13.66
C SER A 374 -6.96 -4.66 13.99
N VAL A 375 -7.59 -5.44 13.12
CA VAL A 375 -7.75 -6.89 13.31
C VAL A 375 -6.39 -7.58 13.37
N TRP A 376 -5.47 -7.23 12.46
CA TRP A 376 -4.12 -7.79 12.47
C TRP A 376 -3.35 -7.46 13.75
N VAL A 377 -3.39 -6.21 14.21
CA VAL A 377 -2.75 -5.78 15.47
C VAL A 377 -3.33 -6.54 16.67
N ASP A 378 -4.64 -6.73 16.73
CA ASP A 378 -5.29 -7.47 17.82
C ASP A 378 -4.86 -8.95 17.85
N LEU A 379 -4.73 -9.58 16.68
CA LEU A 379 -4.26 -10.96 16.57
C LEU A 379 -2.77 -11.08 16.95
N GLU A 380 -1.94 -10.15 16.49
CA GLU A 380 -0.52 -10.09 16.87
C GLU A 380 -0.35 -9.87 18.38
N LYS A 381 -1.16 -8.99 18.96
CA LYS A 381 -1.21 -8.76 20.41
C LYS A 381 -1.57 -10.03 21.17
N GLN A 382 -2.62 -10.74 20.76
CA GLN A 382 -3.03 -11.99 21.40
C GLN A 382 -1.95 -13.08 21.29
N ALA A 383 -1.30 -13.19 20.13
CA ALA A 383 -0.21 -14.12 19.92
C ALA A 383 1.01 -13.78 20.81
N ALA A 384 1.37 -12.51 20.90
CA ALA A 384 2.47 -12.05 21.74
C ALA A 384 2.17 -12.24 23.23
N ASP A 385 0.95 -11.93 23.69
CA ASP A 385 0.51 -12.18 25.06
C ASP A 385 0.57 -13.68 25.39
N THR A 386 0.09 -14.54 24.50
CA THR A 386 0.15 -16.00 24.68
C THR A 386 1.58 -16.51 24.77
N ARG A 387 2.48 -16.01 23.91
CA ARG A 387 3.91 -16.34 23.96
C ARG A 387 4.54 -15.87 25.27
N PHE A 388 4.25 -14.65 25.70
CA PHE A 388 4.78 -14.11 26.95
C PHE A 388 4.28 -14.89 28.17
N GLN A 389 3.00 -15.27 28.22
CA GLN A 389 2.47 -16.12 29.29
C GLN A 389 3.18 -17.49 29.35
N LYS A 390 3.50 -18.08 28.19
CA LYS A 390 4.30 -19.31 28.15
C LYS A 390 5.69 -19.10 28.76
N ILE A 391 6.35 -17.98 28.44
CA ILE A 391 7.64 -17.62 29.05
C ILE A 391 7.51 -17.52 30.58
N LEU A 392 6.47 -16.85 31.09
CA LEU A 392 6.21 -16.69 32.53
C LEU A 392 5.93 -18.02 33.26
N SER A 393 5.35 -19.00 32.56
CA SER A 393 4.99 -20.31 33.09
C SER A 393 6.17 -21.30 33.17
N ARG A 394 7.33 -20.94 32.63
CA ARG A 394 8.52 -21.79 32.66
C ARG A 394 9.03 -21.99 34.10
N SER A 395 9.42 -23.22 34.42
CA SER A 395 9.99 -23.55 35.74
C SER A 395 11.42 -23.05 35.91
N ASP A 396 12.18 -22.97 34.82
CA ASP A 396 13.59 -22.56 34.77
C ASP A 396 13.77 -21.06 34.51
N LYS A 397 12.69 -20.27 34.62
CA LYS A 397 12.68 -18.86 34.18
C LYS A 397 13.71 -17.97 34.91
N TRP A 398 14.06 -18.32 36.14
CA TRP A 398 15.01 -17.60 36.98
C TRP A 398 16.45 -18.14 36.90
N ASP A 399 16.63 -19.25 36.18
CA ASP A 399 17.95 -19.80 35.95
C ASP A 399 18.70 -18.93 34.95
N LEU A 400 20.03 -18.89 35.08
CA LEU A 400 20.89 -18.19 34.12
C LEU A 400 20.97 -18.98 32.82
N THR A 401 20.92 -18.29 31.68
CA THR A 401 21.03 -18.93 30.37
C THR A 401 22.42 -19.55 30.19
N LEU A 402 22.47 -20.88 30.01
CA LEU A 402 23.70 -21.67 29.93
C LEU A 402 24.60 -21.33 28.73
N SER A 403 24.09 -20.65 27.69
CA SER A 403 24.82 -20.44 26.43
C SER A 403 25.96 -19.42 26.50
N LYS A 404 26.14 -18.73 27.63
CA LYS A 404 27.08 -17.60 27.78
C LYS A 404 28.02 -17.71 29.00
N MET A 405 28.11 -18.88 29.63
CA MET A 405 28.91 -19.06 30.85
C MET A 405 30.44 -19.14 30.61
N TYR A 406 30.92 -19.02 29.37
CA TYR A 406 32.34 -19.23 29.04
C TYR A 406 33.16 -17.94 28.91
N ASP A 407 32.52 -16.76 28.84
CA ASP A 407 33.20 -15.46 28.78
C ASP A 407 32.87 -14.61 30.02
N ILE A 408 33.91 -14.10 30.68
CA ILE A 408 33.84 -13.34 31.95
C ILE A 408 33.13 -11.97 31.77
N ASP A 409 32.99 -11.50 30.53
CA ASP A 409 32.36 -10.24 30.16
C ASP A 409 30.92 -10.39 29.61
N ASP A 410 30.36 -11.61 29.61
CA ASP A 410 29.08 -11.87 28.95
C ASP A 410 27.89 -11.65 29.90
N ASP A 411 26.96 -10.81 29.45
CA ASP A 411 25.78 -10.33 30.18
C ASP A 411 24.91 -11.52 30.65
N HIS A 412 25.11 -11.95 31.90
CA HIS A 412 24.42 -13.10 32.49
C HIS A 412 22.95 -12.75 32.73
N MET A 413 22.11 -13.12 31.78
CA MET A 413 20.65 -12.95 31.87
C MET A 413 19.94 -14.24 32.28
N THR A 414 18.80 -14.04 32.94
CA THR A 414 17.87 -15.13 33.22
C THR A 414 17.22 -15.64 31.93
N VAL A 415 16.78 -16.90 31.92
CA VAL A 415 16.00 -17.48 30.83
C VAL A 415 14.76 -16.63 30.52
N LEU A 416 14.10 -16.09 31.55
CA LEU A 416 12.99 -15.14 31.40
C LEU A 416 13.36 -13.93 30.54
N ALA A 417 14.47 -13.28 30.86
CA ALA A 417 14.90 -12.06 30.18
C ALA A 417 15.38 -12.32 28.75
N ASP A 418 16.12 -13.41 28.54
CA ASP A 418 16.53 -13.87 27.22
C ASP A 418 15.32 -14.11 26.31
N GLN A 419 14.37 -14.93 26.75
CA GLN A 419 13.18 -15.25 25.97
C GLN A 419 12.27 -14.04 25.75
N THR A 420 12.19 -13.12 26.72
CA THR A 420 11.46 -11.86 26.56
C THR A 420 12.12 -10.97 25.50
N LYS A 421 13.46 -10.87 25.51
CA LYS A 421 14.23 -10.16 24.49
C LYS A 421 14.02 -10.76 23.10
N SER A 422 14.08 -12.10 22.97
CA SER A 422 13.79 -12.79 21.70
C SER A 422 12.37 -12.50 21.21
N LEU A 423 11.37 -12.51 22.11
CA LEU A 423 10.00 -12.16 21.75
C LEU A 423 9.90 -10.72 21.23
N LEU A 424 10.55 -9.75 21.88
CA LEU A 424 10.56 -8.37 21.45
C LEU A 424 11.26 -8.18 20.09
N LEU A 425 12.35 -8.92 19.83
CA LEU A 425 13.01 -8.92 18.53
C LEU A 425 12.09 -9.39 17.41
N VAL A 426 11.36 -10.51 17.61
CA VAL A 426 10.39 -11.02 16.63
C VAL A 426 9.28 -9.99 16.37
N ILE A 427 8.81 -9.30 17.41
CA ILE A 427 7.80 -8.24 17.26
C ILE A 427 8.39 -7.05 16.50
N SER A 428 9.63 -6.66 16.78
CA SER A 428 10.33 -5.56 16.07
C SER A 428 10.58 -5.88 14.60
N GLU A 429 10.94 -7.13 14.28
CA GLU A 429 11.09 -7.61 12.91
C GLU A 429 9.75 -7.48 12.16
N ARG A 430 8.64 -7.93 12.75
CA ARG A 430 7.30 -7.75 12.18
C ARG A 430 6.92 -6.30 11.95
N MET A 431 7.26 -5.42 12.88
CA MET A 431 7.02 -3.98 12.76
C MET A 431 7.83 -3.36 11.61
N SER A 432 9.02 -3.89 11.31
CA SER A 432 9.92 -3.33 10.30
C SER A 432 9.34 -3.39 8.88
N HIS A 433 8.45 -4.35 8.60
CA HIS A 433 7.75 -4.46 7.31
C HIS A 433 6.69 -3.38 7.08
N LEU A 434 6.21 -2.73 8.14
CA LEU A 434 5.21 -1.66 8.00
C LEU A 434 5.88 -0.42 7.39
N GLN A 435 5.36 0.07 6.27
CA GLN A 435 5.91 1.26 5.60
C GLN A 435 5.44 2.56 6.26
N LEU A 436 4.26 2.56 6.88
CA LEU A 436 3.63 3.74 7.46
C LEU A 436 4.07 3.96 8.91
N GLU A 437 4.61 5.13 9.19
CA GLU A 437 5.16 5.47 10.51
C GLU A 437 4.10 5.42 11.63
N HIS A 438 2.89 5.91 11.37
CA HIS A 438 1.81 5.85 12.36
C HIS A 438 1.43 4.41 12.73
N GLN A 439 1.52 3.46 11.78
CA GLN A 439 1.24 2.04 12.03
C GLN A 439 2.31 1.42 12.92
N ARG A 440 3.59 1.75 12.70
CA ARG A 440 4.69 1.32 13.58
C ARG A 440 4.47 1.81 15.01
N LEU A 441 4.04 3.07 15.18
CA LEU A 441 3.73 3.63 16.49
C LEU A 441 2.57 2.92 17.19
N VAL A 442 1.51 2.56 16.45
CA VAL A 442 0.38 1.77 16.99
C VAL A 442 0.86 0.39 17.43
N PHE A 443 1.68 -0.28 16.62
CA PHE A 443 2.23 -1.61 16.91
C PHE A 443 3.13 -1.61 18.16
N LEU A 444 4.05 -0.63 18.24
CA LEU A 444 4.90 -0.38 19.41
C LEU A 444 4.05 -0.19 20.68
N LYS A 445 3.04 0.70 20.63
CA LYS A 445 2.19 1.04 21.78
C LYS A 445 1.26 -0.10 22.21
N SER A 446 0.75 -0.86 21.25
CA SER A 446 -0.31 -1.85 21.53
C SER A 446 0.23 -3.22 21.91
N ILE A 447 1.49 -3.53 21.55
CA ILE A 447 2.08 -4.85 21.70
C ILE A 447 3.38 -4.80 22.51
N GLN A 448 4.42 -4.09 22.03
CA GLN A 448 5.74 -4.10 22.66
C GLN A 448 5.75 -3.47 24.05
N ILE A 449 5.18 -2.28 24.20
CA ILE A 449 5.13 -1.57 25.49
C ILE A 449 4.37 -2.38 26.56
N PRO A 450 3.17 -2.94 26.30
CA PRO A 450 2.48 -3.77 27.28
C PRO A 450 3.27 -4.98 27.75
N ILE A 451 4.01 -5.67 26.88
CA ILE A 451 4.86 -6.82 27.25
C ILE A 451 5.97 -6.38 28.19
N LEU A 452 6.63 -5.28 27.84
CA LEU A 452 7.69 -4.72 28.67
C LEU A 452 7.17 -4.21 30.02
N LEU A 453 6.00 -3.57 30.07
CA LEU A 453 5.38 -3.17 31.34
C LEU A 453 5.07 -4.38 32.22
N LYS A 454 4.51 -5.45 31.65
CA LYS A 454 4.29 -6.72 32.40
C LYS A 454 5.59 -7.31 32.92
N TYR A 455 6.67 -7.25 32.14
CA TYR A 455 8.00 -7.68 32.57
C TYR A 455 8.52 -6.80 33.73
N LEU A 456 8.40 -5.48 33.64
CA LEU A 456 8.84 -4.56 34.69
C LEU A 456 8.01 -4.71 35.97
N ASP A 457 6.71 -4.91 35.85
CA ASP A 457 5.84 -5.17 37.01
C ASP A 457 6.23 -6.46 37.73
N LEU A 458 6.62 -7.50 36.98
CA LEU A 458 7.18 -8.72 37.57
C LEU A 458 8.50 -8.44 38.31
N MET A 459 9.40 -7.64 37.73
CA MET A 459 10.66 -7.29 38.39
C MET A 459 10.43 -6.48 39.67
N LYS A 460 9.45 -5.57 39.68
CA LYS A 460 9.01 -4.87 40.90
C LYS A 460 8.43 -5.81 41.94
N GLN A 461 7.65 -6.81 41.53
CA GLN A 461 7.11 -7.82 42.45
C GLN A 461 8.22 -8.64 43.10
N GLU A 462 9.22 -9.09 42.33
CA GLU A 462 10.38 -9.80 42.88
C GLU A 462 11.20 -8.94 43.83
N HIS A 463 11.38 -7.66 43.50
CA HIS A 463 12.02 -6.70 44.40
C HIS A 463 11.22 -6.51 45.70
N TRP A 464 9.90 -6.36 45.61
CA TRP A 464 9.04 -6.29 46.78
C TRP A 464 9.04 -7.58 47.61
N HIS A 465 9.11 -8.75 46.97
CA HIS A 465 9.26 -10.04 47.66
C HIS A 465 10.58 -10.13 48.40
N HIS A 466 11.67 -9.62 47.81
CA HIS A 466 12.95 -9.49 48.50
C HIS A 466 12.81 -8.62 49.76
N GLN A 467 12.23 -7.42 49.63
CA GLN A 467 12.01 -6.50 50.75
C GLN A 467 11.09 -7.07 51.83
N SER A 468 10.05 -7.82 51.46
CA SER A 468 9.06 -8.36 52.41
C SER A 468 9.56 -9.61 53.15
N THR A 469 10.50 -10.34 52.54
CA THR A 469 11.17 -11.49 53.17
C THR A 469 12.48 -11.11 53.85
N PHE A 470 12.83 -9.82 53.81
CA PHE A 470 13.89 -9.26 54.61
C PHE A 470 13.48 -9.32 56.08
N ILE A 471 14.25 -10.05 56.88
CA ILE A 471 14.05 -10.17 58.32
C ILE A 471 15.28 -9.57 58.99
N PRO A 472 15.17 -8.36 59.58
CA PRO A 472 16.30 -7.68 60.23
C PRO A 472 16.79 -8.38 61.50
N VAL A 473 16.06 -9.40 61.99
CA VAL A 473 16.31 -10.07 63.26
C VAL A 473 16.67 -11.53 63.04
N ASN A 474 17.80 -11.92 63.62
CA ASN A 474 18.42 -13.23 63.54
C ASN A 474 17.52 -14.35 64.12
N ASP A 475 16.58 -14.84 63.31
CA ASP A 475 15.91 -16.11 63.55
C ASP A 475 16.74 -17.21 62.89
N ALA A 476 17.19 -18.18 63.70
CA ALA A 476 18.05 -19.28 63.26
C ALA A 476 17.44 -20.13 62.13
N ARG A 477 16.14 -19.98 61.84
CA ARG A 477 15.46 -20.58 60.69
C ARG A 477 15.79 -19.91 59.34
N TYR A 478 16.35 -18.70 59.35
CA TYR A 478 16.64 -17.87 58.17
C TYR A 478 18.15 -17.60 58.01
N THR A 479 18.94 -18.68 58.02
CA THR A 479 20.41 -18.68 57.94
C THR A 479 20.99 -17.98 56.70
N LEU A 480 22.30 -17.73 56.70
CA LEU A 480 23.10 -17.14 55.59
C LEU A 480 22.81 -17.75 54.21
N GLN A 481 22.47 -19.05 54.13
CA GLN A 481 22.11 -19.70 52.87
C GLN A 481 20.84 -19.10 52.27
N PHE A 482 19.79 -18.89 53.07
CA PHE A 482 18.55 -18.25 52.62
C PHE A 482 18.74 -16.78 52.24
N ARG A 483 19.64 -16.04 52.93
CA ARG A 483 20.00 -14.66 52.53
C ARG A 483 20.82 -14.64 51.24
N GLY A 484 21.81 -15.52 51.12
CA GLY A 484 22.67 -15.64 49.93
C GLY A 484 21.89 -16.01 48.67
N ASP A 485 20.93 -16.94 48.78
CA ASP A 485 20.03 -17.30 47.68
C ASP A 485 19.13 -16.12 47.28
N ARG A 486 18.63 -15.36 48.26
CA ARG A 486 17.78 -14.17 48.03
C ARG A 486 18.56 -13.03 47.36
N ILE A 487 19.78 -12.73 47.81
CA ILE A 487 20.67 -11.74 47.19
C ILE A 487 21.05 -12.19 45.77
N SER A 488 21.42 -13.45 45.59
CA SER A 488 21.76 -14.01 44.28
C SER A 488 20.59 -13.92 43.31
N HIS A 489 19.37 -14.18 43.75
CA HIS A 489 18.15 -14.03 42.95
C HIS A 489 17.93 -12.58 42.51
N LEU A 490 18.02 -11.61 43.43
CA LEU A 490 17.84 -10.20 43.10
C LEU A 490 18.96 -9.68 42.18
N ALA A 491 20.20 -10.13 42.37
CA ALA A 491 21.32 -9.81 41.48
C ALA A 491 21.09 -10.32 40.05
N ARG A 492 20.53 -11.54 39.87
CA ARG A 492 20.14 -12.07 38.55
C ARG A 492 19.04 -11.23 37.90
N CYS A 493 18.06 -10.77 38.69
CA CYS A 493 17.00 -9.87 38.21
C CYS A 493 17.57 -8.53 37.74
N LEU A 494 18.54 -7.96 38.49
CA LEU A 494 19.22 -6.73 38.12
C LEU A 494 20.06 -6.84 36.85
N GLY A 495 20.85 -7.91 36.70
CA GLY A 495 21.60 -8.18 35.46
C GLY A 495 20.66 -8.32 34.26
N SER A 496 19.52 -8.99 34.45
CA SER A 496 18.47 -9.12 33.44
C SER A 496 17.83 -7.78 33.04
N LEU A 497 17.58 -6.90 34.02
CA LEU A 497 17.07 -5.53 33.79
C LEU A 497 18.06 -4.69 32.99
N HIS A 498 19.35 -4.77 33.32
CA HIS A 498 20.40 -4.07 32.59
C HIS A 498 20.44 -4.49 31.12
N SER A 499 20.41 -5.79 30.83
CA SER A 499 20.45 -6.28 29.45
C SER A 499 19.25 -5.82 28.61
N ILE A 500 18.05 -5.80 29.20
CA ILE A 500 16.86 -5.27 28.53
C ILE A 500 16.97 -3.75 28.35
N SER A 501 17.51 -3.01 29.32
CA SER A 501 17.77 -1.58 29.16
C SER A 501 18.72 -1.28 28.00
N VAL A 502 19.80 -2.06 27.87
CA VAL A 502 20.75 -1.93 26.76
C VAL A 502 20.06 -2.23 25.43
N PHE A 503 19.26 -3.30 25.38
CA PHE A 503 18.45 -3.60 24.19
C PHE A 503 17.50 -2.45 23.85
N LEU A 504 16.81 -1.88 24.83
CA LEU A 504 15.88 -0.78 24.64
C LEU A 504 16.58 0.51 24.17
N SER A 505 17.82 0.77 24.59
CA SER A 505 18.59 1.95 24.17
C SER A 505 18.84 2.03 22.65
N THR A 506 18.67 0.90 21.94
CA THR A 506 18.73 0.87 20.47
C THR A 506 17.53 1.57 19.81
N TYR A 507 16.42 1.75 20.53
CA TYR A 507 15.20 2.40 20.04
C TYR A 507 15.10 3.86 20.51
N LYS A 508 15.17 4.81 19.58
CA LYS A 508 15.04 6.25 19.87
C LYS A 508 13.59 6.71 19.90
N THR A 509 12.80 6.24 20.86
CA THR A 509 11.40 6.72 21.03
C THR A 509 11.15 7.24 22.44
N GLU A 510 10.32 8.28 22.58
CA GLU A 510 9.97 8.90 23.87
C GLU A 510 9.41 7.87 24.87
N GLN A 511 8.67 6.87 24.39
CA GLN A 511 8.11 5.84 25.24
C GLN A 511 9.18 4.90 25.80
N VAL A 512 10.18 4.55 24.99
CA VAL A 512 11.30 3.72 25.41
C VAL A 512 12.17 4.49 26.43
N GLU A 513 12.33 5.80 26.27
CA GLU A 513 13.06 6.64 27.20
C GLU A 513 12.43 6.65 28.60
N LYS A 514 11.10 6.76 28.69
CA LYS A 514 10.37 6.63 29.97
C LYS A 514 10.59 5.27 30.64
N MET A 515 10.72 4.21 29.84
CA MET A 515 10.94 2.85 30.35
C MET A 515 12.38 2.67 30.85
N SER A 516 13.35 3.27 30.17
CA SER A 516 14.74 3.32 30.64
C SER A 516 14.84 4.01 32.00
N VAL A 517 14.13 5.12 32.22
CA VAL A 517 14.07 5.81 33.53
C VAL A 517 13.49 4.88 34.61
N LEU A 518 12.41 4.16 34.30
CA LEU A 518 11.81 3.23 35.27
C LEU A 518 12.76 2.06 35.60
N ILE A 519 13.48 1.53 34.61
CA ILE A 519 14.49 0.49 34.83
C ILE A 519 15.60 1.03 35.74
N GLN A 520 16.07 2.26 35.53
CA GLN A 520 17.08 2.88 36.39
C GLN A 520 16.60 3.04 37.83
N GLU A 521 15.36 3.47 38.06
CA GLU A 521 14.77 3.63 39.39
C GLU A 521 14.70 2.30 40.16
N ILE A 522 14.16 1.25 39.52
CA ILE A 522 14.11 -0.10 40.11
C ILE A 522 15.53 -0.61 40.39
N SER A 523 16.45 -0.41 39.44
CA SER A 523 17.83 -0.90 39.58
C SER A 523 18.54 -0.25 40.76
N LYS A 524 18.40 1.07 40.90
CA LYS A 524 19.01 1.82 42.01
C LYS A 524 18.53 1.32 43.37
N THR A 525 17.21 1.24 43.55
CA THR A 525 16.62 0.81 44.83
C THR A 525 16.97 -0.64 45.19
N ALA A 526 16.99 -1.55 44.21
CA ALA A 526 17.40 -2.93 44.43
C ALA A 526 18.89 -3.07 44.77
N ILE A 527 19.77 -2.23 44.19
CA ILE A 527 21.20 -2.20 44.56
C ILE A 527 21.36 -1.74 46.00
N ASP A 528 20.67 -0.68 46.41
CA ASP A 528 20.72 -0.17 47.79
C ASP A 528 20.29 -1.27 48.80
N ASP A 529 19.24 -2.01 48.49
CA ASP A 529 18.76 -3.13 49.33
C ASP A 529 19.76 -4.29 49.39
N ILE A 530 20.37 -4.69 48.27
CA ILE A 530 21.44 -5.71 48.26
C ILE A 530 22.62 -5.26 49.12
N MET A 531 23.04 -4.01 48.99
CA MET A 531 24.15 -3.46 49.76
C MET A 531 23.84 -3.45 51.26
N LEU A 532 22.61 -3.12 51.64
CA LEU A 532 22.15 -3.21 53.03
C LEU A 532 22.23 -4.66 53.56
N ASP A 533 21.73 -5.63 52.78
CA ASP A 533 21.75 -7.05 53.09
C ASP A 533 23.18 -7.60 53.30
N ILE A 534 24.13 -7.14 52.47
CA ILE A 534 25.56 -7.48 52.57
C ILE A 534 26.17 -6.85 53.82
N CYS A 535 25.93 -5.57 54.07
CA CYS A 535 26.44 -4.86 55.24
C CYS A 535 25.98 -5.50 56.55
N GLU A 536 24.70 -5.87 56.67
CA GLU A 536 24.18 -6.59 57.83
C GLU A 536 24.83 -7.97 57.99
N SER A 537 25.05 -8.69 56.89
CA SER A 537 25.70 -10.00 56.91
C SER A 537 27.16 -9.92 57.39
N LEU A 538 27.89 -8.89 56.96
CA LEU A 538 29.26 -8.63 57.40
C LEU A 538 29.31 -8.25 58.89
N TRP A 539 28.43 -7.35 59.32
CA TRP A 539 28.31 -6.96 60.73
C TRP A 539 28.02 -8.17 61.63
N GLU A 540 27.11 -9.06 61.22
CA GLU A 540 26.82 -10.29 61.96
C GLU A 540 28.03 -11.22 62.04
N TYR A 541 28.77 -11.37 60.94
CA TYR A 541 29.99 -12.17 60.91
C TYR A 541 31.02 -11.65 61.92
N GLU A 542 31.27 -10.34 61.93
CA GLU A 542 32.19 -9.69 62.86
C GLU A 542 31.75 -9.85 64.32
N LYS A 543 30.46 -9.70 64.60
CA LYS A 543 29.88 -9.92 65.94
C LYS A 543 30.05 -11.37 66.42
N ARG A 544 29.91 -12.37 65.54
CA ARG A 544 30.09 -13.79 65.87
C ARG A 544 31.56 -14.16 66.12
N GLN A 545 32.49 -13.47 65.46
CA GLN A 545 33.94 -13.68 65.65
C GLN A 545 34.48 -13.04 66.95
N GLY A 546 33.63 -12.40 67.76
CA GLY A 546 34.01 -11.86 69.06
C GLY A 546 34.83 -10.57 69.01
N HIS A 547 34.93 -9.93 67.84
CA HIS A 547 35.55 -8.62 67.73
C HIS A 547 34.55 -7.55 68.21
N ARG A 548 34.90 -6.88 69.32
CA ARG A 548 34.18 -5.72 69.84
C ARG A 548 34.54 -4.53 68.95
N LEU A 549 33.68 -4.18 68.00
CA LEU A 549 33.81 -2.91 67.29
C LEU A 549 33.36 -1.81 68.25
N ASP A 550 34.20 -0.79 68.43
CA ASP A 550 33.81 0.46 69.07
C ASP A 550 32.61 1.04 68.29
N ASP A 551 31.62 1.53 69.03
CA ASP A 551 30.32 1.99 68.52
C ASP A 551 30.40 3.17 67.51
N ASP A 552 31.61 3.66 67.20
CA ASP A 552 31.85 4.83 66.35
C ASP A 552 31.85 4.57 64.83
N ILE A 553 31.86 3.31 64.37
CA ILE A 553 31.78 3.03 62.91
C ILE A 553 30.35 3.25 62.36
N PHE A 554 29.33 3.25 63.23
CA PHE A 554 27.94 3.53 62.83
C PHE A 554 27.59 5.03 62.75
N ALA A 555 28.55 5.93 63.06
CA ALA A 555 28.38 7.36 62.83
C ALA A 555 28.63 7.79 61.37
N VAL A 556 29.11 6.89 60.50
CA VAL A 556 29.07 7.12 59.05
C VAL A 556 27.66 6.80 58.58
N GLN A 557 26.80 7.79 58.80
CA GLN A 557 25.50 7.91 58.15
C GLN A 557 25.62 7.45 56.70
N VAL A 558 24.72 6.53 56.35
CA VAL A 558 23.98 6.49 55.09
C VAL A 558 23.91 7.88 54.46
N THR A 559 24.94 8.20 53.68
CA THR A 559 24.98 9.28 52.71
C THR A 559 25.64 8.66 51.49
N PHE A 560 24.90 7.78 50.83
CA PHE A 560 25.06 7.64 49.39
C PHE A 560 24.66 8.99 48.80
N SER A 561 25.66 9.85 48.63
CA SER A 561 25.52 11.11 47.95
C SER A 561 25.06 10.83 46.52
N VAL A 562 23.84 11.27 46.25
CA VAL A 562 23.35 11.57 44.91
C VAL A 562 24.27 12.63 44.31
N SER A 563 25.32 12.21 43.61
CA SER A 563 26.11 13.12 42.77
C SER A 563 27.01 12.32 41.81
N ASN A 564 26.66 12.46 40.53
CA ASN A 564 27.39 12.07 39.32
C ASN A 564 27.27 10.61 38.89
N TYR A 565 26.22 10.28 38.12
CA TYR A 565 26.31 9.98 36.68
C TYR A 565 24.94 10.13 36.02
#